data_AF-A0A9X3IZS0-F1
#
_entry.id   AF-A0A9X3IZS0-F1
#
_cell.length_a   1.000
_cell.length_b   1.000
_cell.length_c   1.000
_cell.angle_alpha   90.00
_cell.angle_beta   90.00
_cell.angle_gamma   90.00
#
_symmetry.space_group_name_H-M   'P 1'
#
loop_
_entity.id
_entity.type
_entity.pdbx_description
1 polymer ?
#
loop_
_entity_poly.entity_id
_entity_poly.type
_entity_poly.pdbx_seq_one_letter_code
_entity_poly.pdbx_strand_id
1 'polypeptide(L)'
;MAGLGLGLAATECAFRARDEGAFPHVNLYVEDPRLGVRLQPGASMRFKLGGNPRTTIHVNASGYRGADWPEPPQRREIVVVGDSQVFGLGVEDGETLASRLAERTGRPVIGAGVPTYGPREYLEVARELLGRRRPETVVVVLDFVDDPFELARANGERHAVWDGWAVRRETMPDEVTQFPGRGWLMSRSHAVYALRRWLYGRATNRGEAGGCSIRGRRRRAAGRTSCPRACGRRRRRGRRRRASVAGLRARKSRRRTSCGGSRMGSARSRRCRGPAIRSSSGAMKQVGRVTSSTVGRQ
;
A
#
# COMPACT_ATOMS: atom_id res chain seq x y z
N MET A 1 40.04 -25.64 9.07
CA MET A 1 38.64 -25.32 9.46
C MET A 1 38.52 -24.00 10.21
N ALA A 2 39.31 -23.75 11.27
CA ALA A 2 39.22 -22.50 12.05
C ALA A 2 39.41 -21.21 11.22
N GLY A 3 40.41 -21.17 10.32
CA GLY A 3 40.66 -20.00 9.47
C GLY A 3 39.51 -19.68 8.51
N LEU A 4 38.86 -20.69 7.93
CA LEU A 4 37.70 -20.50 7.06
C LEU A 4 36.51 -19.94 7.85
N GLY A 5 36.24 -20.50 9.04
CA GLY A 5 35.17 -20.01 9.91
C GLY A 5 35.37 -18.55 10.34
N LEU A 6 36.59 -18.20 10.73
CA LEU A 6 36.96 -16.82 11.06
C LEU A 6 36.81 -15.87 9.86
N GLY A 7 37.25 -16.30 8.67
CA GLY A 7 37.11 -15.52 7.45
C GLY A 7 35.64 -15.24 7.08
N LEU A 8 34.77 -16.25 7.17
CA LEU A 8 33.34 -16.10 6.92
C LEU A 8 32.68 -15.17 7.95
N ALA A 9 33.01 -15.32 9.22
CA ALA A 9 32.49 -14.44 10.28
C ALA A 9 32.94 -12.98 10.09
N ALA A 10 34.23 -12.76 9.79
CA ALA A 10 34.74 -11.42 9.50
C ALA A 10 34.07 -10.80 8.27
N THR A 11 33.83 -11.60 7.23
CA THR A 11 33.13 -11.15 6.01
C THR A 11 31.68 -10.74 6.32
N GLU A 12 30.93 -11.57 7.05
CA GLU A 12 29.57 -11.22 7.49
C GLU A 12 29.55 -9.94 8.32
N CYS A 13 30.45 -9.81 9.30
CA CYS A 13 30.58 -8.60 10.11
C CYS A 13 30.87 -7.35 9.26
N ALA A 14 31.77 -7.45 8.28
CA ALA A 14 32.10 -6.33 7.41
C ALA A 14 30.90 -5.88 6.56
N PHE A 15 30.19 -6.81 5.92
CA PHE A 15 29.00 -6.48 5.14
C PHE A 15 27.85 -5.98 6.01
N ARG A 16 27.65 -6.59 7.18
CA ARG A 16 26.65 -6.12 8.15
C ARG A 16 26.96 -4.70 8.63
N ALA A 17 28.22 -4.36 8.92
CA ALA A 17 28.61 -3.00 9.29
C ALA A 17 28.38 -2.01 8.14
N ARG A 18 28.76 -2.37 6.91
CA ARG A 18 28.54 -1.56 5.70
C ARG A 18 27.06 -1.25 5.47
N ASP A 19 26.20 -2.24 5.68
CA ASP A 19 24.76 -2.14 5.47
C ASP A 19 24.01 -1.63 6.72
N GLU A 20 24.73 -1.26 7.79
CA GLU A 20 24.19 -0.87 9.09
C GLU A 20 23.26 -1.92 9.73
N GLY A 21 23.43 -3.18 9.34
CA GLY A 21 22.59 -4.30 9.70
C GLY A 21 21.18 -4.26 9.11
N ALA A 22 20.95 -3.44 8.08
CA ALA A 22 19.64 -3.26 7.45
C ALA A 22 19.57 -3.83 6.04
N PHE A 23 18.38 -4.28 5.64
CA PHE A 23 18.11 -4.71 4.27
C PHE A 23 17.25 -3.68 3.54
N PRO A 24 17.37 -3.58 2.19
CA PRO A 24 16.63 -2.60 1.42
C PRO A 24 15.21 -3.05 1.02
N HIS A 25 14.88 -4.32 1.25
CA HIS A 25 13.54 -4.88 1.02
C HIS A 25 13.12 -5.69 2.25
N VAL A 26 11.81 -5.75 2.51
CA VAL A 26 11.27 -6.57 3.60
C VAL A 26 11.51 -8.05 3.28
N ASN A 27 12.05 -8.77 4.26
CA ASN A 27 12.42 -10.19 4.14
C ASN A 27 11.82 -11.05 5.27
N LEU A 28 10.63 -10.67 5.71
CA LEU A 28 9.88 -11.29 6.80
C LEU A 28 8.60 -11.98 6.30
N TYR A 29 8.54 -12.39 5.03
CA TYR A 29 7.35 -12.99 4.45
C TYR A 29 7.29 -14.50 4.67
N VAL A 30 6.07 -15.00 4.83
CA VAL A 30 5.71 -16.42 4.79
C VAL A 30 4.60 -16.62 3.77
N GLU A 31 4.51 -17.81 3.19
CA GLU A 31 3.47 -18.10 2.20
C GLU A 31 2.09 -18.13 2.85
N ASP A 32 1.08 -17.62 2.14
CA ASP A 32 -0.31 -17.74 2.53
C ASP A 32 -1.16 -18.12 1.30
N PRO A 33 -1.96 -19.20 1.36
CA PRO A 33 -2.69 -19.69 0.19
C PRO A 33 -3.80 -18.73 -0.29
N ARG A 34 -4.26 -17.81 0.56
CA ARG A 34 -5.37 -16.89 0.25
C ARG A 34 -4.87 -15.51 -0.18
N LEU A 35 -3.86 -14.98 0.51
CA LEU A 35 -3.30 -13.65 0.30
C LEU A 35 -1.98 -13.68 -0.51
N GLY A 36 -1.49 -14.87 -0.86
CA GLY A 36 -0.19 -15.11 -1.48
C GLY A 36 0.94 -15.08 -0.44
N VAL A 37 1.00 -14.03 0.37
CA VAL A 37 2.00 -13.86 1.43
C VAL A 37 1.36 -13.34 2.71
N ARG A 38 2.02 -13.56 3.84
CA ARG A 38 1.81 -12.86 5.12
C ARG A 38 3.16 -12.51 5.73
N LEU A 39 3.16 -11.72 6.79
CA LEU A 39 4.37 -11.47 7.58
C LEU A 39 4.53 -12.55 8.65
N GLN A 40 5.77 -12.96 8.90
CA GLN A 40 6.13 -13.90 9.95
C GLN A 40 5.85 -13.29 11.33
N PRO A 41 4.94 -13.86 12.14
CA PRO A 41 4.64 -13.33 13.47
C PRO A 41 5.88 -13.31 14.37
N GLY A 42 6.00 -12.25 15.19
CA GLY A 42 7.12 -12.05 16.11
C GLY A 42 8.46 -11.72 15.45
N ALA A 43 8.50 -11.57 14.12
CA ALA A 43 9.73 -11.27 13.41
C ALA A 43 10.12 -9.79 13.52
N SER A 44 11.42 -9.52 13.42
CA SER A 44 11.96 -8.16 13.34
C SER A 44 13.10 -8.08 12.34
N MET A 45 13.25 -6.89 11.74
CA MET A 45 14.36 -6.54 10.88
C MET A 45 14.70 -5.05 10.99
N ARG A 46 15.96 -4.71 10.69
CA ARG A 46 16.31 -3.34 10.34
C ARG A 46 16.12 -3.16 8.83
N PHE A 47 15.54 -2.04 8.46
CA PHE A 47 15.13 -1.75 7.09
C PHE A 47 15.65 -0.38 6.66
N LYS A 48 16.10 -0.26 5.41
CA LYS A 48 16.59 0.99 4.85
C LYS A 48 16.20 1.13 3.38
N LEU A 49 15.17 1.94 3.11
CA LEU A 49 14.69 2.19 1.75
C LEU A 49 15.52 3.29 1.08
N GLY A 50 16.43 2.92 0.18
CA GLY A 50 17.21 3.87 -0.59
C GLY A 50 18.01 4.85 0.30
N GLY A 51 17.81 6.15 0.09
CA GLY A 51 18.47 7.21 0.87
C GLY A 51 17.80 7.54 2.20
N ASN A 52 16.72 6.85 2.57
CA ASN A 52 16.01 7.13 3.82
C ASN A 52 16.83 6.74 5.05
N PRO A 53 16.51 7.33 6.21
CA PRO A 53 17.01 6.83 7.49
C PRO A 53 16.72 5.34 7.67
N ARG A 54 17.61 4.65 8.38
CA ARG A 54 17.38 3.27 8.81
C ARG A 54 16.23 3.27 9.82
N THR A 55 15.33 2.32 9.67
CA THR A 55 14.20 2.09 10.57
C THR A 55 14.19 0.66 11.08
N THR A 56 13.43 0.41 12.15
CA THR A 56 13.19 -0.95 12.64
C THR A 56 11.74 -1.35 12.39
N ILE A 57 11.56 -2.56 11.88
CA ILE A 57 10.26 -3.18 11.69
C ILE A 57 10.11 -4.26 12.76
N HIS A 58 9.01 -4.20 13.50
CA HIS A 58 8.55 -5.29 14.37
C HIS A 58 7.22 -5.81 13.86
N VAL A 59 7.10 -7.13 13.74
CA VAL A 59 5.86 -7.82 13.39
C VAL A 59 5.30 -8.44 14.66
N ASN A 60 4.08 -8.07 15.01
CA ASN A 60 3.39 -8.53 16.19
C ASN A 60 2.95 -10.01 16.08
N ALA A 61 2.38 -10.54 17.16
CA ALA A 61 1.91 -11.93 17.22
C ALA A 61 0.77 -12.24 16.23
N SER A 62 0.06 -11.21 15.75
CA SER A 62 -0.99 -11.36 14.73
C SER A 62 -0.47 -11.30 13.29
N GLY A 63 0.84 -11.11 13.08
CA GLY A 63 1.43 -11.04 11.74
C GLY A 63 1.29 -9.68 11.06
N TYR A 64 1.19 -8.60 11.83
CA TYR A 64 1.13 -7.22 11.33
C TYR A 64 2.18 -6.33 12.00
N ARG A 65 2.49 -5.20 11.39
CA ARG A 65 3.52 -4.31 11.93
C ARG A 65 3.06 -3.63 13.23
N GLY A 66 3.99 -3.47 14.16
CA GLY A 66 3.85 -2.66 15.36
C GLY A 66 3.69 -3.50 16.63
N ALA A 67 3.06 -2.91 17.64
CA ALA A 67 2.79 -3.58 18.91
C ALA A 67 1.72 -4.67 18.76
N ASP A 68 1.69 -5.58 19.72
CA ASP A 68 0.58 -6.52 19.86
C ASP A 68 -0.74 -5.78 20.06
N TRP A 69 -1.78 -6.31 19.42
CA TRP A 69 -3.11 -5.74 19.53
C TRP A 69 -3.70 -6.10 20.90
N PRO A 70 -4.37 -5.15 21.57
CA PRO A 70 -5.00 -5.43 22.86
C PRO A 70 -6.01 -6.58 22.74
N GLU A 71 -6.00 -7.48 23.72
CA GLU A 71 -7.00 -8.52 23.91
C GLU A 71 -7.71 -8.30 25.26
N PRO A 72 -9.06 -8.30 25.30
CA PRO A 72 -9.99 -8.51 24.17
C PRO A 72 -10.09 -7.29 23.22
N PRO A 73 -10.77 -7.42 22.06
CA PRO A 73 -11.01 -6.30 21.16
C PRO A 73 -11.67 -5.10 21.83
N GLN A 74 -11.20 -3.90 21.48
CA GLN A 74 -11.59 -2.69 22.16
C GLN A 74 -12.81 -2.02 21.49
N ARG A 75 -13.61 -1.29 22.28
CA ARG A 75 -14.70 -0.50 21.72
C ARG A 75 -14.11 0.65 20.88
N ARG A 76 -14.82 1.01 19.81
CA ARG A 76 -14.45 2.12 18.92
C ARG A 76 -13.12 1.96 18.17
N GLU A 77 -12.67 0.72 18.04
CA GLU A 77 -11.46 0.36 17.30
C GLU A 77 -11.60 0.73 15.81
N ILE A 78 -10.51 1.27 15.25
CA ILE A 78 -10.37 1.57 13.82
C ILE A 78 -9.41 0.54 13.22
N VAL A 79 -9.80 -0.10 12.13
CA VAL A 79 -8.88 -0.91 11.32
C VAL A 79 -8.50 -0.13 10.08
N VAL A 80 -7.21 -0.01 9.79
CA VAL A 80 -6.69 0.58 8.57
C VAL A 80 -6.08 -0.50 7.70
N VAL A 81 -6.63 -0.72 6.51
CA VAL A 81 -6.12 -1.68 5.53
C VAL A 81 -5.48 -0.97 4.35
N GLY A 82 -4.48 -1.61 3.75
CA GLY A 82 -3.75 -1.12 2.60
C GLY A 82 -2.48 -1.95 2.40
N ASP A 83 -1.46 -1.30 1.84
CA ASP A 83 -0.22 -1.92 1.39
C ASP A 83 1.00 -1.42 2.18
N SER A 84 2.11 -1.21 1.45
CA SER A 84 3.33 -0.56 1.88
C SER A 84 3.14 0.83 2.52
N GLN A 85 2.13 1.61 2.11
CA GLN A 85 1.86 2.93 2.69
C GLN A 85 1.28 2.83 4.10
N VAL A 86 0.32 1.91 4.30
CA VAL A 86 -0.25 1.63 5.63
C VAL A 86 0.77 0.92 6.51
N PHE A 87 1.56 0.02 5.93
CA PHE A 87 2.69 -0.63 6.60
C PHE A 87 3.76 0.40 7.04
N GLY A 88 3.88 1.53 6.35
CA GLY A 88 4.79 2.62 6.70
C GLY A 88 6.25 2.33 6.33
N LEU A 89 6.54 1.87 5.11
CA LEU A 89 7.92 1.64 4.69
C LEU A 89 8.78 2.89 4.88
N GLY A 90 9.85 2.77 5.66
CA GLY A 90 10.82 3.85 5.88
C GLY A 90 10.48 4.84 7.00
N VAL A 91 9.45 4.57 7.81
CA VAL A 91 9.21 5.28 9.09
C VAL A 91 9.28 4.31 10.26
N GLU A 92 9.51 4.78 11.49
CA GLU A 92 9.51 3.92 12.69
C GLU A 92 8.09 3.47 13.07
N ASP A 93 7.96 2.45 13.93
CA ASP A 93 6.65 1.90 14.32
C ASP A 93 5.71 2.96 14.93
N GLY A 94 6.26 3.90 15.72
CA GLY A 94 5.52 5.03 16.30
C GLY A 94 5.12 6.12 15.29
N GLU A 95 5.58 6.03 14.05
CA GLU A 95 5.39 7.04 13.02
C GLU A 95 4.50 6.57 11.87
N THR A 96 4.06 5.31 11.89
CA THR A 96 3.13 4.78 10.89
C THR A 96 1.81 5.56 10.90
N LEU A 97 1.07 5.52 9.79
CA LEU A 97 -0.23 6.16 9.68
C LEU A 97 -1.20 5.69 10.78
N ALA A 98 -1.18 4.40 11.12
CA ALA A 98 -2.00 3.85 12.20
C ALA A 98 -1.61 4.43 13.57
N SER A 99 -0.32 4.49 13.89
CA SER A 99 0.18 5.05 15.15
C SER A 99 -0.18 6.54 15.28
N ARG A 100 0.01 7.33 14.23
CA ARG A 100 -0.34 8.75 14.23
C ARG A 100 -1.86 8.98 14.29
N LEU A 101 -2.66 8.11 13.68
CA LEU A 101 -4.11 8.18 13.76
C LEU A 101 -4.61 7.85 15.18
N ALA A 102 -4.02 6.86 15.85
CA ALA A 102 -4.33 6.54 17.24
C ALA A 102 -4.04 7.72 18.17
N GLU A 103 -2.85 8.32 18.04
CA GLU A 103 -2.44 9.50 18.81
C GLU A 103 -3.42 10.66 18.62
N ARG A 104 -3.81 10.97 17.38
CA ARG A 104 -4.68 12.11 17.07
C ARG A 104 -6.14 11.92 17.47
N THR A 105 -6.62 10.69 17.48
CA THR A 105 -8.04 10.39 17.75
C THR A 105 -8.30 9.93 19.18
N GLY A 106 -7.26 9.51 19.91
CA GLY A 106 -7.40 8.83 21.20
C GLY A 106 -8.14 7.50 21.09
N ARG A 107 -8.27 6.92 19.89
CA ARG A 107 -8.96 5.65 19.63
C ARG A 107 -7.93 4.54 19.39
N PRO A 108 -8.28 3.27 19.68
CA PRO A 108 -7.47 2.13 19.27
C PRO A 108 -7.44 2.05 17.74
N VAL A 109 -6.24 1.96 17.16
CA VAL A 109 -6.06 1.83 15.70
C VAL A 109 -5.17 0.65 15.39
N ILE A 110 -5.67 -0.23 14.52
CA ILE A 110 -4.95 -1.36 13.98
C ILE A 110 -4.47 -1.02 12.57
N GLY A 111 -3.14 -1.03 12.38
CA GLY A 111 -2.53 -1.00 11.05
C GLY A 111 -2.44 -2.41 10.48
N ALA A 112 -3.25 -2.71 9.47
CA ALA A 112 -3.31 -4.00 8.79
C ALA A 112 -2.77 -3.91 7.35
N GLY A 113 -1.77 -3.06 7.14
CA GLY A 113 -1.07 -2.95 5.87
C GLY A 113 0.01 -4.03 5.75
N VAL A 114 0.15 -4.62 4.58
CA VAL A 114 1.25 -5.54 4.24
C VAL A 114 1.78 -5.14 2.87
N PRO A 115 3.09 -4.94 2.69
CA PRO A 115 3.60 -4.60 1.37
C PRO A 115 3.30 -5.74 0.39
N THR A 116 3.13 -5.42 -0.91
CA THR A 116 2.66 -6.29 -2.01
C THR A 116 1.14 -6.47 -2.11
N TYR A 117 0.37 -6.19 -1.07
CA TYR A 117 -1.08 -6.33 -1.13
C TYR A 117 -1.68 -5.27 -2.05
N GLY A 118 -2.70 -5.68 -2.80
CA GLY A 118 -3.54 -4.78 -3.59
C GLY A 118 -4.99 -4.80 -3.12
N PRO A 119 -5.91 -4.16 -3.87
CA PRO A 119 -7.30 -3.98 -3.45
C PRO A 119 -8.06 -5.26 -3.08
N ARG A 120 -7.74 -6.39 -3.73
CA ARG A 120 -8.35 -7.69 -3.41
C ARG A 120 -7.91 -8.17 -2.03
N GLU A 121 -6.63 -8.04 -1.72
CA GLU A 121 -6.09 -8.42 -0.42
C GLU A 121 -6.57 -7.49 0.70
N TYR A 122 -6.72 -6.18 0.46
CA TYR A 122 -7.29 -5.26 1.44
C TYR A 122 -8.69 -5.69 1.88
N LEU A 123 -9.52 -6.11 0.91
CA LEU A 123 -10.88 -6.57 1.16
C LEU A 123 -10.89 -7.88 1.98
N GLU A 124 -10.00 -8.82 1.67
CA GLU A 124 -9.89 -10.08 2.40
C GLU A 124 -9.42 -9.86 3.84
N VAL A 125 -8.42 -9.01 4.05
CA VAL A 125 -7.96 -8.61 5.39
C VAL A 125 -9.07 -7.89 6.16
N ALA A 126 -9.77 -6.96 5.53
CA ALA A 126 -10.89 -6.26 6.15
C ALA A 126 -12.00 -7.23 6.59
N ARG A 127 -12.35 -8.21 5.76
CA ARG A 127 -13.32 -9.27 6.09
C ARG A 127 -12.86 -10.11 7.29
N GLU A 128 -11.60 -10.53 7.30
CA GLU A 128 -11.02 -11.29 8.41
C GLU A 128 -11.13 -10.50 9.73
N LEU A 129 -10.71 -9.23 9.71
CA LEU A 129 -10.70 -8.39 10.91
C LEU A 129 -12.10 -7.94 11.34
N LEU A 130 -13.04 -7.75 10.41
CA LEU A 130 -14.45 -7.53 10.74
C LEU A 130 -15.04 -8.70 11.53
N GLY A 131 -14.72 -9.94 11.13
CA GLY A 131 -15.17 -11.14 11.83
C GLY A 131 -14.54 -11.31 13.22
N ARG A 132 -13.24 -11.04 13.35
CA ARG A 132 -12.46 -11.28 14.57
C ARG A 132 -12.57 -10.16 15.60
N ARG A 133 -12.57 -8.91 15.15
CA ARG A 133 -12.42 -7.73 16.03
C ARG A 133 -13.65 -6.82 16.08
N ARG A 134 -14.51 -6.89 15.07
CA ARG A 134 -15.73 -6.06 14.95
C ARG A 134 -15.42 -4.56 15.15
N PRO A 135 -14.45 -3.99 14.42
CA PRO A 135 -14.10 -2.58 14.53
C PRO A 135 -15.32 -1.70 14.21
N GLU A 136 -15.37 -0.51 14.83
CA GLU A 136 -16.40 0.48 14.55
C GLU A 136 -16.17 1.14 13.17
N THR A 137 -14.92 1.23 12.75
CA THR A 137 -14.54 1.92 11.52
C THR A 137 -13.47 1.13 10.78
N VAL A 138 -13.65 0.97 9.47
CA VAL A 138 -12.61 0.47 8.57
C VAL A 138 -12.19 1.62 7.64
N VAL A 139 -10.90 1.92 7.62
CA VAL A 139 -10.28 2.89 6.71
C VAL A 139 -9.52 2.10 5.66
N VAL A 140 -9.80 2.35 4.39
CA VAL A 140 -9.08 1.76 3.26
C VAL A 140 -8.19 2.84 2.67
N VAL A 141 -6.89 2.57 2.62
CA VAL A 141 -5.92 3.45 1.93
C VAL A 141 -5.65 2.83 0.57
N LEU A 142 -5.83 3.64 -0.48
CA LEU A 142 -5.60 3.24 -1.86
C LEU A 142 -4.35 3.95 -2.39
N ASP A 143 -3.39 3.17 -2.88
CA ASP A 143 -2.22 3.70 -3.59
C ASP A 143 -2.52 3.74 -5.09
N PHE A 144 -2.77 4.94 -5.62
CA PHE A 144 -3.08 5.14 -7.03
C PHE A 144 -1.90 4.89 -7.99
N VAL A 145 -0.69 4.65 -7.48
CA VAL A 145 0.47 4.27 -8.30
C VAL A 145 0.40 2.78 -8.64
N ASP A 146 0.07 1.92 -7.68
CA ASP A 146 0.14 0.46 -7.81
C ASP A 146 -1.25 -0.19 -7.95
N ASP A 147 -2.23 0.25 -7.17
CA ASP A 147 -3.55 -0.40 -7.05
C ASP A 147 -4.29 -0.61 -8.38
N PRO A 148 -4.30 0.35 -9.34
CA PRO A 148 -4.98 0.13 -10.61
C PRO A 148 -4.44 -1.08 -11.38
N PHE A 149 -3.14 -1.38 -11.24
CA PHE A 149 -2.50 -2.53 -11.88
C PHE A 149 -2.70 -3.80 -11.07
N GLU A 150 -2.69 -3.71 -9.74
CA GLU A 150 -2.84 -4.85 -8.84
C GLU A 150 -4.29 -5.35 -8.74
N LEU A 151 -5.28 -4.50 -9.03
CA LEU A 151 -6.69 -4.88 -9.03
C LEU A 151 -6.98 -6.06 -9.98
N ALA A 152 -6.25 -6.16 -11.09
CA ALA A 152 -6.47 -7.17 -12.12
C ALA A 152 -5.93 -8.56 -11.77
N ARG A 153 -4.96 -8.67 -10.85
CA ARG A 153 -4.25 -9.93 -10.52
C ARG A 153 -4.08 -10.05 -9.01
N ALA A 154 -4.57 -11.14 -8.43
CA ALA A 154 -4.40 -11.39 -6.99
C ALA A 154 -2.92 -11.45 -6.62
N ASN A 155 -2.59 -11.12 -5.37
CA ASN A 155 -1.19 -11.05 -4.94
C ASN A 155 -0.45 -12.38 -5.12
N GLY A 156 -1.09 -13.53 -4.85
CA GLY A 156 -0.49 -14.85 -5.07
C GLY A 156 -0.18 -15.19 -6.54
N GLU A 157 -0.77 -14.46 -7.50
CA GLU A 157 -0.45 -14.56 -8.93
C GLU A 157 0.71 -13.65 -9.33
N ARG A 158 1.00 -12.62 -8.52
CA ARG A 158 2.05 -11.61 -8.76
C ARG A 158 3.33 -11.91 -8.01
N HIS A 159 3.20 -12.45 -6.79
CA HIS A 159 4.29 -12.65 -5.87
C HIS A 159 4.34 -14.09 -5.35
N ALA A 160 5.56 -14.50 -5.00
CA ALA A 160 5.84 -15.73 -4.26
C ALA A 160 6.88 -15.42 -3.17
N VAL A 161 6.93 -16.26 -2.14
CA VAL A 161 7.95 -16.13 -1.09
C VAL A 161 9.17 -16.94 -1.49
N TRP A 162 10.34 -16.31 -1.48
CA TRP A 162 11.62 -16.97 -1.68
C TRP A 162 12.54 -16.64 -0.51
N ASP A 163 12.76 -17.61 0.38
CA ASP A 163 13.62 -17.45 1.56
C ASP A 163 13.25 -16.21 2.41
N GLY A 164 11.96 -15.94 2.63
CA GLY A 164 11.48 -14.78 3.39
C GLY A 164 11.27 -13.50 2.58
N TRP A 165 11.73 -13.45 1.33
CA TRP A 165 11.56 -12.30 0.43
C TRP A 165 10.31 -12.47 -0.42
N ALA A 166 9.49 -11.43 -0.57
CA ALA A 166 8.46 -11.42 -1.61
C ALA A 166 9.11 -11.07 -2.95
N VAL A 167 9.07 -12.01 -3.89
CA VAL A 167 9.63 -11.85 -5.24
C VAL A 167 8.53 -11.94 -6.27
N ARG A 168 8.72 -11.31 -7.42
CA ARG A 168 7.81 -11.45 -8.55
C ARG A 168 7.80 -12.90 -9.00
N ARG A 169 6.62 -13.45 -9.26
CA ARG A 169 6.44 -14.86 -9.63
C ARG A 169 7.20 -15.20 -10.92
N GLU A 170 7.28 -14.23 -11.84
CA GLU A 170 8.02 -14.36 -13.11
C GLU A 170 9.55 -14.42 -12.92
N THR A 171 10.05 -14.08 -11.74
CA THR A 171 11.49 -14.09 -11.39
C THR A 171 11.85 -15.18 -10.38
N MET A 172 10.86 -15.98 -9.97
CA MET A 172 11.08 -17.08 -9.03
C MET A 172 11.88 -18.20 -9.73
N PRO A 173 12.92 -18.75 -9.08
CA PRO A 173 13.60 -19.93 -9.63
C PRO A 173 12.66 -21.13 -9.69
N ASP A 174 12.74 -21.90 -10.79
CA ASP A 174 11.97 -23.15 -10.95
C ASP A 174 12.37 -24.19 -9.90
N GLU A 175 13.65 -24.23 -9.56
CA GLU A 175 14.20 -25.14 -8.55
C GLU A 175 15.09 -24.40 -7.56
N VAL A 176 15.02 -24.85 -6.31
CA VAL A 176 15.79 -24.28 -5.21
C VAL A 176 16.41 -25.42 -4.40
N THR A 177 17.74 -25.46 -4.36
CA THR A 177 18.46 -26.45 -3.54
C THR A 177 18.17 -26.23 -2.06
N GLN A 178 17.53 -27.20 -1.41
CA GLN A 178 17.20 -27.15 0.02
C GLN A 178 18.36 -27.65 0.86
N PHE A 179 18.61 -26.99 2.00
CA PHE A 179 19.56 -27.43 3.01
C PHE A 179 19.20 -26.85 4.39
N PRO A 180 19.59 -27.50 5.50
CA PRO A 180 19.30 -27.01 6.84
C PRO A 180 19.80 -25.57 7.06
N GLY A 181 18.94 -24.70 7.58
CA GLY A 181 19.29 -23.30 7.83
C GLY A 181 19.28 -22.38 6.59
N ARG A 182 18.90 -22.88 5.41
CA ARG A 182 18.83 -22.09 4.17
C ARG A 182 18.06 -20.78 4.35
N GLY A 183 16.84 -20.83 4.86
CA GLY A 183 15.99 -19.65 5.00
C GLY A 183 16.65 -18.57 5.87
N TRP A 184 17.29 -18.98 6.98
CA TRP A 184 18.06 -18.05 7.81
C TRP A 184 19.25 -17.48 7.06
N LEU A 185 20.07 -18.31 6.42
CA LEU A 185 21.26 -17.85 5.68
C LEU A 185 20.88 -16.87 4.57
N MET A 186 19.86 -17.19 3.79
CA MET A 186 19.44 -16.43 2.61
C MET A 186 18.64 -15.17 2.95
N SER A 187 18.02 -15.07 4.13
CA SER A 187 17.33 -13.87 4.61
C SER A 187 18.17 -13.00 5.53
N ARG A 188 19.08 -13.58 6.32
CA ARG A 188 19.75 -12.86 7.42
C ARG A 188 21.22 -12.55 7.18
N SER A 189 21.91 -13.23 6.26
CA SER A 189 23.33 -12.94 5.97
C SER A 189 23.48 -11.77 4.99
N HIS A 190 24.20 -10.74 5.45
CA HIS A 190 24.58 -9.60 4.62
C HIS A 190 25.64 -9.97 3.58
N ALA A 191 26.57 -10.86 3.92
CA ALA A 191 27.57 -11.35 2.97
C ALA A 191 26.92 -12.12 1.81
N VAL A 192 25.98 -13.02 2.12
CA VAL A 192 25.24 -13.78 1.09
C VAL A 192 24.37 -12.86 0.25
N TYR A 193 23.69 -11.90 0.86
CA TYR A 193 22.91 -10.89 0.12
C TYR A 193 23.80 -10.09 -0.85
N ALA A 194 24.95 -9.61 -0.39
CA ALA A 194 25.89 -8.86 -1.21
C ALA A 194 26.45 -9.70 -2.36
N LEU A 195 26.80 -10.96 -2.11
CA LEU A 195 27.26 -11.90 -3.12
C LEU A 195 26.20 -12.14 -4.19
N ARG A 196 24.95 -12.43 -3.79
CA ARG A 196 23.82 -12.61 -4.72
C ARG A 196 23.64 -11.39 -5.60
N ARG A 197 23.58 -10.19 -5.01
CA ARG A 197 23.43 -8.93 -5.76
C ARG A 197 24.56 -8.74 -6.78
N TRP A 198 25.80 -9.04 -6.41
CA TRP A 198 26.94 -8.94 -7.30
C TRP A 198 26.89 -9.94 -8.46
N LEU A 199 26.50 -11.20 -8.19
CA LEU A 199 26.32 -12.23 -9.22
C LEU A 199 25.22 -11.85 -10.22
N TYR A 200 24.07 -11.40 -9.75
CA TYR A 200 22.97 -10.95 -10.61
C TYR A 200 23.35 -9.71 -11.44
N GLY A 201 24.02 -8.74 -10.83
CA GLY A 201 24.51 -7.56 -11.57
C GLY A 201 25.54 -7.88 -12.65
N ARG A 202 26.32 -8.95 -12.49
CA ARG A 202 27.21 -9.46 -13.55
C ARG A 202 26.46 -10.18 -14.66
N ALA A 203 25.43 -10.95 -14.32
CA ALA A 203 24.63 -11.66 -15.31
C ALA A 203 23.90 -10.69 -16.25
N THR A 204 23.34 -9.60 -15.72
CA THR A 204 22.69 -8.55 -16.54
C THR A 204 23.70 -7.86 -17.46
N ASN A 205 24.87 -7.50 -16.95
CA ASN A 205 25.93 -6.85 -17.74
C ASN A 205 26.52 -7.77 -18.83
N ARG A 206 26.53 -9.09 -18.61
CA ARG A 206 26.96 -10.08 -19.63
C ARG A 206 25.87 -10.34 -20.68
N GLY A 207 24.60 -10.31 -20.30
CA GLY A 207 23.47 -10.40 -21.23
C GLY A 207 23.39 -9.19 -22.18
N GLU A 208 23.71 -7.99 -21.68
CA GLU A 208 23.82 -6.78 -22.52
C GLU A 208 25.07 -6.78 -23.40
N ALA A 209 26.15 -7.46 -23.01
CA ALA A 209 27.35 -7.62 -23.84
C ALA A 209 27.17 -8.60 -25.02
N GLY A 210 26.09 -9.39 -25.03
CA GLY A 210 25.66 -10.23 -26.17
C GLY A 210 24.58 -9.58 -27.05
N GLY A 211 24.09 -8.41 -26.68
CA GLY A 211 23.14 -7.62 -27.46
C GLY A 211 23.87 -6.54 -28.26
N CYS A 212 23.65 -6.52 -29.56
CA CYS A 212 24.19 -5.53 -30.50
C CYS A 212 24.23 -4.11 -29.90
N SER A 213 25.42 -3.54 -29.84
CA SER A 213 25.67 -2.21 -29.30
C SER A 213 24.81 -1.15 -29.99
N ILE A 214 23.98 -0.44 -29.23
CA ILE A 214 23.49 0.88 -29.64
C ILE A 214 24.19 1.91 -28.75
N ARG A 215 25.47 2.16 -29.05
CA ARG A 215 26.13 3.38 -28.58
C ARG A 215 25.50 4.56 -29.31
N GLY A 216 24.96 5.49 -28.53
CA GLY A 216 24.94 6.90 -28.91
C GLY A 216 23.55 7.52 -29.00
N ARG A 217 23.09 8.11 -27.90
CA ARG A 217 22.49 9.45 -27.93
C ARG A 217 22.48 10.08 -26.53
N ARG A 218 23.60 10.69 -26.17
CA ARG A 218 23.57 11.89 -25.33
C ARG A 218 22.91 12.99 -26.16
N ARG A 219 21.66 13.37 -25.86
CA ARG A 219 21.16 14.72 -26.11
C ARG A 219 20.29 15.18 -24.94
N ARG A 220 20.69 16.33 -24.41
CA ARG A 220 19.97 17.19 -23.46
C ARG A 220 18.57 17.51 -24.00
N ALA A 221 17.58 17.55 -23.12
CA ALA A 221 16.40 18.39 -23.29
C ALA A 221 15.79 18.70 -21.91
N ALA A 222 16.37 19.68 -21.23
CA ALA A 222 15.66 20.44 -20.21
C ALA A 222 14.92 21.59 -20.91
N GLY A 223 13.64 21.74 -20.58
CA GLY A 223 12.87 22.96 -20.78
C GLY A 223 12.37 23.24 -22.19
N ARG A 224 11.06 23.08 -22.41
CA ARG A 224 10.12 24.19 -22.59
C ARG A 224 8.74 23.67 -22.97
N THR A 225 7.78 24.06 -22.15
CA THR A 225 6.36 24.15 -22.44
C THR A 225 6.10 24.82 -23.78
N SER A 226 5.30 24.17 -24.64
CA SER A 226 4.31 24.86 -25.47
C SER A 226 3.39 23.83 -26.15
N CYS A 227 2.10 23.92 -25.80
CA CYS A 227 1.03 23.49 -26.68
C CYS A 227 0.86 24.57 -27.76
N PRO A 228 0.59 24.20 -29.02
CA PRO A 228 -0.62 24.78 -29.59
C PRO A 228 -1.47 23.79 -30.39
N ARG A 229 -2.76 24.10 -30.36
CA ARG A 229 -3.87 23.51 -31.10
C ARG A 229 -3.72 23.67 -32.62
N ALA A 230 -4.39 22.74 -33.31
CA ALA A 230 -5.06 22.86 -34.61
C ALA A 230 -4.22 23.01 -35.88
N CYS A 231 -4.41 22.14 -36.88
CA CYS A 231 -5.35 22.36 -37.99
C CYS A 231 -5.26 21.19 -39.00
N GLY A 232 -6.30 21.04 -39.82
CA GLY A 232 -6.63 19.81 -40.54
C GLY A 232 -5.71 19.41 -41.71
N ARG A 233 -5.85 18.14 -42.13
CA ARG A 233 -6.34 17.80 -43.48
C ARG A 233 -6.65 16.30 -43.60
N ARG A 234 -7.95 16.01 -43.65
CA ARG A 234 -8.50 14.75 -44.19
C ARG A 234 -8.25 14.71 -45.70
N ARG A 235 -7.67 13.62 -46.21
CA ARG A 235 -7.87 13.20 -47.61
C ARG A 235 -8.92 12.09 -47.65
N ARG A 236 -10.05 12.42 -48.29
CA ARG A 236 -11.13 11.49 -48.68
C ARG A 236 -10.62 10.53 -49.77
N ARG A 237 -10.91 9.24 -49.63
CA ARG A 237 -11.28 8.38 -50.77
C ARG A 237 -12.66 7.81 -50.49
N GLY A 238 -13.59 8.12 -51.39
CA GLY A 238 -14.99 7.75 -51.26
C GLY A 238 -15.27 6.34 -51.75
N ARG A 239 -16.32 5.75 -51.20
CA ARG A 239 -17.21 4.85 -51.93
C ARG A 239 -18.64 5.16 -51.53
N ARG A 240 -19.39 5.68 -52.51
CA ARG A 240 -20.84 5.86 -52.46
C ARG A 240 -21.50 4.48 -52.52
N ARG A 241 -22.49 4.20 -51.67
CA ARG A 241 -23.75 3.57 -52.08
C ARG A 241 -24.91 4.18 -51.28
N ARG A 242 -26.03 4.26 -51.98
CA ARG A 242 -27.17 5.14 -51.79
C ARG A 242 -28.11 4.70 -50.66
N ALA A 243 -28.89 5.67 -50.23
CA ALA A 243 -29.96 5.64 -49.24
C ALA A 243 -31.20 4.85 -49.67
N SER A 244 -32.02 4.51 -48.67
CA SER A 244 -33.48 4.64 -48.75
C SER A 244 -34.04 4.93 -47.36
N VAL A 245 -34.75 6.04 -47.25
CA VAL A 245 -35.50 6.53 -46.10
C VAL A 245 -36.97 6.19 -46.30
N ALA A 246 -37.65 5.69 -45.26
CA ALA A 246 -39.08 5.84 -45.00
C ALA A 246 -39.24 5.70 -43.47
N GLY A 247 -39.70 6.70 -42.69
CA GLY A 247 -41.08 7.20 -42.64
C GLY A 247 -41.96 6.15 -41.93
N LEU A 248 -42.72 6.35 -40.86
CA LEU A 248 -43.43 7.53 -40.36
C LEU A 248 -43.95 7.23 -38.92
N ARG A 249 -43.96 8.27 -38.06
CA ARG A 249 -45.01 8.72 -37.11
C ARG A 249 -46.05 7.74 -36.49
N ALA A 250 -46.03 7.73 -35.15
CA ALA A 250 -47.07 8.15 -34.17
C ALA A 250 -48.51 7.57 -34.16
N ARG A 251 -48.95 7.08 -32.97
CA ARG A 251 -50.18 7.42 -32.17
C ARG A 251 -50.49 6.24 -31.24
N LYS A 252 -50.48 6.34 -29.90
CA LYS A 252 -51.39 7.01 -28.92
C LYS A 252 -52.82 6.43 -28.87
N SER A 253 -53.14 5.90 -27.67
CA SER A 253 -54.48 5.68 -27.08
C SER A 253 -55.21 4.42 -27.56
N ARG A 254 -55.95 3.64 -26.75
CA ARG A 254 -56.79 3.97 -25.60
C ARG A 254 -57.24 2.65 -24.91
N ARG A 255 -57.38 2.67 -23.57
CA ARG A 255 -58.52 2.18 -22.74
C ARG A 255 -59.03 0.73 -22.98
N ARG A 256 -59.40 -0.08 -21.97
CA ARG A 256 -60.10 0.23 -20.71
C ARG A 256 -60.33 -1.08 -19.91
N THR A 257 -60.49 -0.90 -18.59
CA THR A 257 -61.37 -1.67 -17.65
C THR A 257 -61.02 -3.13 -17.34
N SER A 258 -61.15 -3.63 -16.10
CA SER A 258 -61.89 -3.15 -14.92
C SER A 258 -61.58 -3.96 -13.66
N CYS A 259 -61.74 -3.29 -12.51
CA CYS A 259 -62.27 -3.77 -11.22
C CYS A 259 -61.50 -4.85 -10.44
N GLY A 260 -61.33 -4.77 -9.12
CA GLY A 260 -61.76 -3.84 -8.07
C GLY A 260 -60.79 -4.02 -6.89
N GLY A 261 -60.45 -2.97 -6.13
CA GLY A 261 -61.23 -2.51 -4.97
C GLY A 261 -60.94 -3.45 -3.79
N SER A 262 -60.46 -3.07 -2.60
CA SER A 262 -60.71 -1.91 -1.72
C SER A 262 -60.03 -2.33 -0.39
N ARG A 263 -59.61 -1.53 0.60
CA ARG A 263 -59.71 -0.12 0.95
C ARG A 263 -58.92 0.07 2.27
N MET A 264 -58.34 1.27 2.43
CA MET A 264 -58.34 2.19 3.60
C MET A 264 -57.83 1.72 4.99
N GLY A 265 -57.19 2.55 5.82
CA GLY A 265 -57.12 4.03 5.88
C GLY A 265 -55.79 4.53 6.51
N SER A 266 -55.31 5.75 6.22
CA SER A 266 -55.74 7.06 6.75
C SER A 266 -55.58 7.14 8.29
N ALA A 267 -54.93 8.13 8.92
CA ALA A 267 -54.39 9.42 8.47
C ALA A 267 -53.61 10.13 9.61
N ARG A 268 -53.01 11.27 9.22
CA ARG A 268 -52.84 12.55 9.95
C ARG A 268 -51.44 12.97 10.42
N SER A 269 -51.06 14.08 9.77
CA SER A 269 -50.09 15.12 10.06
C SER A 269 -50.07 15.69 11.48
N ARG A 270 -48.89 16.12 11.94
CA ARG A 270 -48.71 17.39 12.68
C ARG A 270 -47.43 18.12 12.24
N ARG A 271 -47.60 19.39 11.88
CA ARG A 271 -46.57 20.43 11.82
C ARG A 271 -46.26 20.89 13.25
N CYS A 272 -44.99 21.17 13.55
CA CYS A 272 -44.61 22.16 14.57
C CYS A 272 -43.43 23.00 14.05
N ARG A 273 -43.48 24.29 14.36
CA ARG A 273 -42.57 25.38 13.95
C ARG A 273 -41.31 25.39 14.83
N GLY A 274 -40.23 26.00 14.32
CA GLY A 274 -38.95 26.22 15.03
C GLY A 274 -39.02 27.23 16.18
N PRO A 275 -37.85 27.62 16.74
CA PRO A 275 -37.19 28.82 16.20
C PRO A 275 -35.68 28.69 15.96
N ALA A 276 -35.18 29.63 15.15
CA ALA A 276 -33.77 29.91 14.86
C ALA A 276 -33.16 30.89 15.89
N ILE A 277 -31.92 31.34 15.61
CA ILE A 277 -31.10 32.44 16.22
C ILE A 277 -29.99 31.86 17.13
N ARG A 278 -28.67 32.17 17.03
CA ARG A 278 -27.91 33.32 16.50
C ARG A 278 -26.46 32.91 16.14
N SER A 279 -25.90 33.55 15.12
CA SER A 279 -24.46 33.71 14.93
C SER A 279 -23.91 34.81 15.84
N SER A 280 -22.70 34.67 16.35
CA SER A 280 -21.88 35.80 16.80
C SER A 280 -20.43 35.60 16.36
N SER A 281 -20.05 36.39 15.37
CA SER A 281 -18.68 36.85 15.12
C SER A 281 -18.28 37.80 16.26
N GLY A 282 -17.02 37.77 16.67
CA GLY A 282 -16.47 38.65 17.69
C GLY A 282 -14.95 38.49 17.81
N ALA A 283 -14.22 39.26 17.02
CA ALA A 283 -12.80 39.51 17.19
C ALA A 283 -12.54 40.42 18.40
N MET A 284 -11.44 40.20 19.15
CA MET A 284 -10.39 41.22 19.43
C MET A 284 -9.45 40.82 20.56
N LYS A 285 -8.16 41.03 20.25
CA LYS A 285 -7.03 41.53 21.08
C LYS A 285 -6.60 40.74 22.33
N GLN A 286 -5.38 40.19 22.38
CA GLN A 286 -4.04 40.80 22.52
C GLN A 286 -3.65 41.02 23.99
N VAL A 287 -2.36 40.76 24.28
CA VAL A 287 -1.59 41.06 25.51
C VAL A 287 -1.73 39.98 26.61
N GLY A 288 -0.67 39.42 27.23
CA GLY A 288 0.69 39.89 27.33
C GLY A 288 1.72 38.81 27.66
N ARG A 289 2.93 39.17 27.27
CA ARG A 289 4.24 38.61 27.60
C ARG A 289 4.48 38.82 29.10
N VAL A 290 4.85 37.79 29.85
CA VAL A 290 5.53 37.95 31.15
C VAL A 290 6.80 37.11 31.13
N THR A 291 7.82 37.78 31.66
CA THR A 291 9.24 37.59 31.59
C THR A 291 9.77 36.49 32.51
N SER A 292 10.92 35.97 32.08
CA SER A 292 11.98 35.41 32.92
C SER A 292 12.25 36.20 34.21
N SER A 293 12.43 35.49 35.31
CA SER A 293 13.31 35.92 36.40
C SER A 293 14.00 34.72 37.05
N THR A 294 15.31 34.86 37.11
CA THR A 294 16.38 34.02 37.63
C THR A 294 16.38 33.94 39.17
N VAL A 295 17.18 32.99 39.70
CA VAL A 295 17.79 32.92 41.04
C VAL A 295 16.91 32.26 42.13
N GLY A 296 17.36 31.26 42.88
CA GLY A 296 18.68 30.66 42.97
C GLY A 296 18.79 29.53 44.01
N ARG A 297 20.04 29.11 44.17
CA ARG A 297 20.63 28.22 45.19
C ARG A 297 19.80 28.04 46.46
N GLN A 298 19.58 26.77 46.83
CA GLN A 298 20.19 26.14 48.01
C GLN A 298 20.49 24.68 47.68
#